data_AF-A0AAI9TKI2-F1
#
_entry.id   AF-A0AAI9TKI2-F1
#
_cell.length_a   1.000
_cell.length_b   1.000
_cell.length_c   1.000
_cell.angle_alpha   90.00
_cell.angle_beta   90.00
_cell.angle_gamma   90.00
#
_symmetry.space_group_name_H-M   'P 1'
#
loop_
_entity.id
_entity.type
_entity.pdbx_description
1 polymer ?
#
loop_
_entity_poly.entity_id
_entity_poly.type
_entity_poly.pdbx_seq_one_letter_code
_entity_poly.pdbx_strand_id
1 'polypeptide(L)'
;MECKPAITTVSLGSCKFHSIIKKIDEAARNGFEAIELFIDDLEALAKHISPVPATSVPSRDSVLAAAHQIREQCDALEIIILNLQPLRFYEGLVDRKKRNQILDEVLPIWIDALKILGADTILVPSNFLPSDPETGLPQTVGDMDIIVEDLRELAARGAQHEHPIKFAYEALAWGTHVNTWEKSWEIVQAVNRPNCGLALDTFNIAGAIYADPTTQDGRVADTAEADLSASLSRMASTLDITRLFTVQIADGERLSQP
;
A
#
# COMPACT_ATOMS: atom_id res chain seq x y z
N MET A 1 -16.43 -13.93 -13.07
CA MET A 1 -16.20 -12.53 -12.65
C MET A 1 -15.31 -11.95 -13.72
N GLU A 2 -15.74 -10.90 -14.41
CA GLU A 2 -14.90 -10.25 -15.42
C GLU A 2 -13.86 -9.40 -14.70
N CYS A 3 -12.57 -9.64 -14.97
CA CYS A 3 -11.50 -8.88 -14.35
C CYS A 3 -11.48 -7.49 -14.97
N LYS A 4 -11.67 -6.45 -14.15
CA LYS A 4 -11.57 -5.06 -14.60
C LYS A 4 -10.10 -4.65 -14.67
N PRO A 5 -9.60 -4.12 -15.79
CA PRO A 5 -8.25 -3.61 -15.87
C PRO A 5 -8.08 -2.43 -14.91
N ALA A 6 -7.13 -2.54 -13.99
CA ALA A 6 -6.79 -1.53 -13.01
C ALA A 6 -5.34 -1.10 -13.15
N ILE A 7 -5.04 0.15 -12.76
CA ILE A 7 -3.68 0.68 -12.74
C ILE A 7 -3.42 1.53 -11.50
N THR A 8 -2.25 1.38 -10.90
CA THR A 8 -1.81 2.26 -9.81
C THR A 8 -1.45 3.64 -10.35
N THR A 9 -1.86 4.71 -9.67
CA THR A 9 -1.63 6.08 -10.18
C THR A 9 -0.15 6.45 -10.24
N VAL A 10 0.72 5.75 -9.50
CA VAL A 10 2.19 5.92 -9.59
C VAL A 10 2.76 5.37 -10.91
N SER A 11 2.13 4.35 -11.50
CA SER A 11 2.51 3.80 -12.81
C SER A 11 2.25 4.77 -13.96
N LEU A 12 1.39 5.77 -13.75
CA LEU A 12 1.08 6.84 -14.69
C LEU A 12 1.98 8.07 -14.52
N GLY A 13 3.08 7.94 -13.77
CA GLY A 13 4.12 8.94 -13.59
C GLY A 13 4.09 9.64 -12.22
N SER A 14 5.13 10.42 -11.92
CA SER A 14 5.23 11.13 -10.63
C SER A 14 4.24 12.30 -10.54
N CYS A 15 3.59 12.47 -9.37
CA CYS A 15 2.72 13.61 -9.05
C CYS A 15 3.43 14.97 -9.13
N LYS A 16 4.77 14.99 -9.12
CA LYS A 16 5.59 16.19 -9.34
C LYS A 16 5.45 16.76 -10.75
N PHE A 17 5.15 15.91 -11.72
CA PHE A 17 5.10 16.27 -13.14
C PHE A 17 3.74 16.00 -13.80
N HIS A 18 2.93 15.12 -13.20
CA HIS A 18 1.65 14.67 -13.74
C HIS A 18 0.56 14.82 -12.69
N SER A 19 -0.44 15.67 -12.94
CA SER A 19 -1.58 15.84 -12.03
C SER A 19 -2.44 14.57 -12.01
N ILE A 20 -3.07 14.29 -10.87
CA ILE A 20 -3.99 13.16 -10.72
C ILE A 20 -5.15 13.20 -11.72
N ILE A 21 -5.68 14.39 -12.03
CA ILE A 21 -6.74 14.56 -13.03
C ILE A 21 -6.30 14.04 -14.41
N LYS A 22 -5.10 14.45 -14.86
CA LYS A 22 -4.55 13.97 -16.14
C LYS A 22 -4.30 12.46 -16.11
N LYS A 23 -3.83 11.91 -14.98
CA LYS A 23 -3.63 10.47 -14.85
C LYS A 23 -4.95 9.70 -15.01
N ILE A 24 -6.03 10.16 -14.39
CA ILE A 24 -7.36 9.54 -14.52
C ILE A 24 -7.83 9.61 -16.00
N ASP A 25 -7.63 10.75 -16.66
CA ASP A 25 -7.94 10.91 -18.09
C ASP A 25 -7.17 9.90 -18.96
N GLU A 26 -5.86 9.75 -18.73
CA GLU A 26 -5.04 8.79 -19.46
C GLU A 26 -5.43 7.34 -19.15
N ALA A 27 -5.76 7.03 -17.89
CA ALA A 27 -6.22 5.69 -17.52
C ALA A 27 -7.48 5.31 -18.31
N ALA A 28 -8.52 6.17 -18.27
CA ALA A 28 -9.77 5.96 -18.98
C ALA A 28 -9.55 5.87 -20.50
N ARG A 29 -8.74 6.77 -21.07
CA ARG A 29 -8.43 6.77 -22.52
C ARG A 29 -7.75 5.49 -22.99
N ASN A 30 -6.98 4.84 -22.12
CA ASN A 30 -6.27 3.59 -22.43
C ASN A 30 -7.04 2.34 -21.97
N GLY A 31 -8.31 2.48 -21.61
CA GLY A 31 -9.20 1.35 -21.33
C GLY A 31 -9.05 0.75 -19.94
N PHE A 32 -8.38 1.44 -19.00
CA PHE A 32 -8.47 1.07 -17.59
C PHE A 32 -9.85 1.48 -17.05
N GLU A 33 -10.46 0.61 -16.26
CA GLU A 33 -11.76 0.84 -15.63
C GLU A 33 -11.63 1.19 -14.15
N ALA A 34 -10.42 1.05 -13.60
CA ALA A 34 -10.17 1.27 -12.19
C ALA A 34 -8.76 1.81 -11.93
N ILE A 35 -8.62 2.51 -10.81
CA ILE A 35 -7.33 2.96 -10.30
C ILE A 35 -7.11 2.51 -8.86
N GLU A 36 -5.85 2.30 -8.53
CA GLU A 36 -5.37 2.26 -7.15
C GLU A 36 -4.71 3.61 -6.84
N LEU A 37 -5.31 4.38 -5.93
CA LEU A 37 -4.92 5.78 -5.71
C LEU A 37 -3.74 5.85 -4.75
N PHE A 38 -2.61 6.41 -5.22
CA PHE A 38 -1.50 6.75 -4.34
C PHE A 38 -1.78 8.01 -3.52
N ILE A 39 -1.46 7.99 -2.22
CA ILE A 39 -1.61 9.10 -1.29
C ILE A 39 -0.83 10.33 -1.76
N ASP A 40 0.33 10.11 -2.37
CA ASP A 40 1.17 11.15 -2.96
C ASP A 40 0.39 11.99 -4.00
N ASP A 41 -0.54 11.39 -4.75
CA ASP A 41 -1.38 12.09 -5.72
C ASP A 41 -2.52 12.88 -5.04
N LEU A 42 -3.17 12.27 -4.04
CA LEU A 42 -4.21 12.94 -3.24
C LEU A 42 -3.65 14.16 -2.50
N GLU A 43 -2.50 14.00 -1.85
CA GLU A 43 -1.83 15.08 -1.15
C GLU A 43 -1.29 16.15 -2.10
N ALA A 44 -0.76 15.78 -3.27
CA ALA A 44 -0.31 16.75 -4.26
C ALA A 44 -1.47 17.64 -4.74
N LEU A 45 -2.63 17.05 -5.02
CA LEU A 45 -3.82 17.82 -5.34
C LEU A 45 -4.28 18.68 -4.16
N ALA A 46 -4.30 18.13 -2.94
CA ALA A 46 -4.66 18.86 -1.73
C ALA A 46 -3.77 20.08 -1.51
N LYS A 47 -2.44 19.97 -1.74
CA LYS A 47 -1.50 21.10 -1.68
C LYS A 47 -1.78 22.13 -2.77
N HIS A 48 -2.11 21.68 -3.98
CA HIS A 48 -2.37 22.56 -5.11
C HIS A 48 -3.62 23.44 -4.91
N ILE A 49 -4.67 22.88 -4.30
CA ILE A 49 -5.93 23.59 -4.05
C ILE A 49 -5.96 24.30 -2.69
N SER A 50 -4.95 24.08 -1.85
CA SER A 50 -4.86 24.69 -0.52
C SER A 50 -4.55 26.18 -0.60
N PRO A 51 -5.16 27.02 0.25
CA PRO A 51 -4.80 28.43 0.36
C PRO A 51 -3.48 28.66 1.13
N VAL A 52 -2.91 27.61 1.71
CA VAL A 52 -1.70 27.62 2.56
C VAL A 52 -0.48 27.23 1.72
N PRO A 53 0.75 27.70 2.03
CA PRO A 53 1.93 27.37 1.23
C PRO A 53 2.15 25.87 1.02
N ALA A 54 2.57 25.49 -0.20
CA ALA A 54 2.75 24.10 -0.64
C ALA A 54 3.78 23.28 0.18
N THR A 55 4.57 23.93 1.03
CA THR A 55 5.54 23.28 1.91
C THR A 55 4.94 22.72 3.20
N SER A 56 3.67 23.00 3.47
CA SER A 56 2.96 22.51 4.65
C SER A 56 2.31 21.14 4.42
N VAL A 57 2.12 20.38 5.50
CA VAL A 57 1.24 19.20 5.49
C VAL A 57 -0.18 19.68 5.16
N PRO A 58 -0.88 19.04 4.21
CA PRO A 58 -2.24 19.44 3.86
C PRO A 58 -3.17 19.38 5.08
N SER A 59 -4.01 20.39 5.25
CA SER A 59 -5.07 20.32 6.25
C SER A 59 -6.07 19.24 5.86
N ARG A 60 -6.82 18.74 6.85
CA ARG A 60 -7.94 17.82 6.64
C ARG A 60 -8.90 18.33 5.56
N ASP A 61 -9.32 19.59 5.63
CA ASP A 61 -10.26 20.17 4.66
C ASP A 61 -9.71 20.14 3.23
N SER A 62 -8.42 20.43 3.04
CA SER A 62 -7.77 20.35 1.72
C SER A 62 -7.70 18.92 1.19
N VAL A 63 -7.44 17.93 2.06
CA VAL A 63 -7.45 16.50 1.68
C VAL A 63 -8.85 16.06 1.25
N LEU A 64 -9.89 16.42 2.00
CA LEU A 64 -11.26 16.04 1.67
C LEU A 64 -11.75 16.76 0.40
N ALA A 65 -11.38 18.03 0.20
CA ALA A 65 -11.67 18.75 -1.04
C ALA A 65 -10.99 18.10 -2.26
N ALA A 66 -9.74 17.65 -2.12
CA ALA A 66 -9.05 16.92 -3.18
C ALA A 66 -9.70 15.57 -3.47
N ALA A 67 -10.14 14.84 -2.43
CA ALA A 67 -10.88 13.59 -2.59
C ALA A 67 -12.19 13.81 -3.38
N HIS A 68 -12.92 14.90 -3.13
CA HIS A 68 -14.12 15.24 -3.89
C HIS A 68 -13.82 15.49 -5.37
N GLN A 69 -12.76 16.24 -5.70
CA GLN A 69 -12.38 16.49 -7.09
C GLN A 69 -11.93 15.22 -7.82
N ILE A 70 -11.17 14.34 -7.13
CA ILE A 70 -10.78 13.04 -7.70
C ILE A 70 -12.02 12.18 -7.94
N ARG A 71 -12.95 12.14 -6.98
CA ARG A 71 -14.21 11.40 -7.12
C ARG A 71 -15.03 11.89 -8.30
N GLU A 72 -15.19 13.20 -8.44
CA GLU A 72 -15.94 13.82 -9.55
C GLU A 72 -15.32 13.45 -10.92
N GLN A 73 -13.98 13.49 -11.02
CA GLN A 73 -13.29 13.10 -12.25
C GLN A 73 -13.49 11.61 -12.57
N CYS A 74 -13.39 10.76 -11.55
CA CYS A 74 -13.62 9.33 -11.70
C CYS A 74 -15.06 9.02 -12.12
N ASP A 75 -16.06 9.70 -11.54
CA ASP A 75 -17.47 9.55 -11.91
C ASP A 75 -17.74 9.97 -13.35
N ALA A 76 -17.14 11.07 -13.80
CA ALA A 76 -17.30 11.56 -15.18
C ALA A 76 -16.74 10.60 -16.24
N LEU A 77 -15.80 9.73 -15.85
CA LEU A 77 -15.09 8.80 -16.73
C LEU A 77 -15.39 7.32 -16.40
N GLU A 78 -16.32 7.06 -15.49
CA GLU A 78 -16.69 5.72 -15.02
C GLU A 78 -15.51 4.90 -14.47
N ILE A 79 -14.52 5.58 -13.87
CA ILE A 79 -13.35 4.95 -13.23
C ILE A 79 -13.65 4.61 -11.77
N ILE A 80 -13.42 3.35 -11.40
CA ILE A 80 -13.56 2.89 -10.02
C ILE A 80 -12.25 3.17 -9.25
N ILE A 81 -12.35 3.66 -8.02
CA ILE A 81 -11.21 3.74 -7.10
C ILE A 81 -11.23 2.48 -6.22
N LEU A 82 -10.19 1.65 -6.30
CA LEU A 82 -10.14 0.37 -5.58
C LEU A 82 -9.67 0.52 -4.13
N ASN A 83 -8.64 1.33 -3.92
CA ASN A 83 -8.02 1.54 -2.62
C ASN A 83 -7.32 2.91 -2.54
N LEU A 84 -6.96 3.29 -1.32
CA LEU A 84 -6.01 4.37 -1.04
C LEU A 84 -4.73 3.75 -0.47
N GLN A 85 -3.59 4.08 -1.07
CA GLN A 85 -2.32 3.48 -0.69
C GLN A 85 -1.13 4.42 -0.82
N PRO A 86 0.01 4.10 -0.23
CA PRO A 86 0.17 3.21 0.91
C PRO A 86 0.17 3.98 2.23
N LEU A 87 -0.43 3.41 3.29
CA LEU A 87 -0.25 3.89 4.66
C LEU A 87 1.12 3.45 5.18
N ARG A 88 2.16 4.21 4.84
CA ARG A 88 3.56 3.85 5.15
C ARG A 88 3.87 3.92 6.65
N PHE A 89 4.85 3.12 7.05
CA PHE A 89 5.57 3.25 8.34
C PHE A 89 4.71 3.07 9.59
N TYR A 90 3.75 2.15 9.56
CA TYR A 90 2.79 1.99 10.65
C TYR A 90 3.21 0.96 11.70
N GLU A 91 3.44 -0.29 11.31
CA GLU A 91 3.60 -1.38 12.27
C GLU A 91 5.03 -1.43 12.86
N GLY A 92 5.12 -1.94 14.09
CA GLY A 92 6.40 -2.23 14.73
C GLY A 92 7.17 -0.98 15.17
N LEU A 93 6.55 0.21 15.21
CA LEU A 93 7.22 1.43 15.67
C LEU A 93 7.67 1.32 17.14
N VAL A 94 8.95 1.58 17.39
CA VAL A 94 9.53 1.71 18.75
C VAL A 94 8.85 2.86 19.50
N ASP A 95 8.69 4.00 18.82
CA ASP A 95 7.98 5.15 19.37
C ASP A 95 6.47 4.96 19.26
N ARG A 96 5.87 4.50 20.36
CA ARG A 96 4.43 4.27 20.45
C ARG A 96 3.61 5.56 20.33
N LYS A 97 4.19 6.73 20.57
CA LYS A 97 3.50 8.00 20.33
C LYS A 97 3.33 8.25 18.85
N LYS A 98 4.36 7.98 18.02
CA LYS A 98 4.24 8.07 16.56
C LYS A 98 3.17 7.11 16.03
N ARG A 99 3.12 5.88 16.55
CA ARG A 99 2.04 4.93 16.21
C ARG A 99 0.66 5.48 16.53
N ASN A 100 0.48 6.06 17.72
CA ASN A 100 -0.80 6.64 18.14
C ASN A 100 -1.17 7.89 17.32
N GLN A 101 -0.21 8.73 16.94
CA GLN A 101 -0.45 9.87 16.05
C GLN A 101 -1.01 9.42 14.70
N ILE A 102 -0.50 8.33 14.12
CA ILE A 102 -1.06 7.77 12.89
C ILE A 102 -2.53 7.37 13.10
N LEU A 103 -2.84 6.69 14.20
CA LEU A 103 -4.21 6.24 14.52
C LEU A 103 -5.18 7.38 14.81
N ASP A 104 -4.74 8.41 15.51
CA ASP A 104 -5.62 9.44 16.06
C ASP A 104 -5.69 10.68 15.14
N GLU A 105 -4.68 10.94 14.30
CA GLU A 105 -4.62 12.12 13.44
C GLU A 105 -4.70 11.80 11.95
N VAL A 106 -4.00 10.76 11.47
CA VAL A 106 -3.92 10.42 10.03
C VAL A 106 -5.09 9.56 9.59
N LEU A 107 -5.31 8.43 10.28
CA LEU A 107 -6.30 7.44 9.91
C LEU A 107 -7.71 8.03 9.78
N PRO A 108 -8.22 8.89 10.70
CA PRO A 108 -9.56 9.45 10.55
C PRO A 108 -9.73 10.29 9.27
N ILE A 109 -8.68 11.00 8.83
CA ILE A 109 -8.70 11.76 7.58
C ILE A 109 -8.79 10.82 6.38
N TRP A 110 -8.01 9.74 6.38
CA TRP A 110 -8.01 8.76 5.30
C TRP A 110 -9.34 8.01 5.20
N ILE A 111 -9.94 7.66 6.33
CA ILE A 111 -11.25 7.00 6.36
C ILE A 111 -12.33 7.92 5.76
N ASP A 112 -12.32 9.21 6.09
CA ASP A 112 -13.30 10.14 5.52
C ASP A 112 -13.03 10.45 4.05
N ALA A 113 -11.76 10.49 3.64
CA ALA A 113 -11.39 10.57 2.22
C ALA A 113 -11.87 9.33 1.46
N LEU A 114 -11.70 8.12 1.99
CA LEU A 114 -12.16 6.87 1.36
C LEU A 114 -13.68 6.85 1.16
N LYS A 115 -14.45 7.33 2.14
CA LYS A 115 -15.91 7.48 1.98
C LYS A 115 -16.27 8.38 0.80
N ILE A 116 -15.56 9.50 0.63
CA ILE A 116 -15.76 10.42 -0.50
C ILE A 116 -15.36 9.75 -1.81
N LEU A 117 -14.20 9.08 -1.84
CA LEU A 117 -13.69 8.36 -3.00
C LEU A 117 -14.60 7.18 -3.39
N GLY A 118 -15.40 6.66 -2.45
CA GLY A 118 -16.24 5.48 -2.63
C GLY A 118 -15.45 4.17 -2.64
N ALA A 119 -14.34 4.14 -1.89
CA ALA A 119 -13.51 2.96 -1.70
C ALA A 119 -13.51 2.57 -0.21
N ASP A 120 -13.17 1.32 0.10
CA ASP A 120 -13.22 0.78 1.47
C ASP A 120 -11.88 0.20 1.96
N THR A 121 -10.83 0.29 1.15
CA THR A 121 -9.56 -0.42 1.41
C THR A 121 -8.38 0.55 1.51
N ILE A 122 -7.59 0.40 2.57
CA ILE A 122 -6.26 1.00 2.74
C ILE A 122 -5.20 -0.09 2.58
N LEU A 123 -4.21 0.12 1.73
CA LEU A 123 -3.05 -0.76 1.66
C LEU A 123 -1.99 -0.28 2.67
N VAL A 124 -1.46 -1.22 3.45
CA VAL A 124 -0.47 -0.98 4.51
C VAL A 124 0.77 -1.81 4.17
N PRO A 125 1.84 -1.20 3.63
CA PRO A 125 3.06 -1.93 3.35
C PRO A 125 3.85 -2.21 4.63
N SER A 126 4.65 -3.27 4.61
CA SER A 126 5.58 -3.59 5.67
C SER A 126 6.56 -2.45 5.91
N ASN A 127 6.87 -2.17 7.16
CA ASN A 127 7.70 -1.04 7.55
C ASN A 127 9.14 -1.19 7.07
N PHE A 128 9.70 -0.12 6.52
CA PHE A 128 11.08 -0.04 6.02
C PHE A 128 11.82 1.22 6.51
N LEU A 129 11.39 1.78 7.65
CA LEU A 129 12.07 2.92 8.25
C LEU A 129 13.56 2.59 8.51
N PRO A 130 14.49 3.44 8.05
CA PRO A 130 15.90 3.27 8.39
C PRO A 130 16.13 3.55 9.88
N SER A 131 17.32 3.19 10.38
CA SER A 131 17.78 3.65 11.69
C SER A 131 17.69 5.16 11.80
N ASP A 132 17.42 5.64 13.01
CA ASP A 132 17.35 7.06 13.31
C ASP A 132 18.69 7.73 12.95
N PRO A 133 18.71 8.80 12.15
CA PRO A 133 19.93 9.38 11.62
C PRO A 133 20.77 10.09 12.69
N GLU A 134 20.18 10.48 13.82
CA GLU A 134 20.87 11.17 14.92
C GLU A 134 21.44 10.20 15.94
N THR A 135 20.66 9.17 16.31
CA THR A 135 21.00 8.22 17.36
C THR A 135 21.59 6.90 16.84
N GLY A 136 21.37 6.58 15.56
CA GLY A 136 21.76 5.30 14.94
C GLY A 136 20.91 4.10 15.38
N LEU A 137 19.91 4.30 16.24
CA LEU A 137 19.10 3.21 16.78
C LEU A 137 17.98 2.79 15.81
N PRO A 138 17.57 1.51 15.82
CA PRO A 138 16.40 1.06 15.07
C PRO A 138 15.14 1.83 15.48
N GLN A 139 14.34 2.24 14.51
CA GLN A 139 13.05 2.89 14.76
C GLN A 139 11.88 1.90 14.78
N THR A 140 12.13 0.65 14.39
CA THR A 140 11.14 -0.43 14.32
C THR A 140 11.66 -1.68 15.01
N VAL A 141 10.74 -2.48 15.55
CA VAL A 141 11.00 -3.80 16.13
C VAL A 141 10.29 -4.88 15.32
N GLY A 142 10.98 -6.00 15.12
CA GLY A 142 10.45 -7.19 14.43
C GLY A 142 9.70 -8.15 15.34
N ASP A 143 9.32 -7.70 16.54
CA ASP A 143 8.55 -8.51 17.48
C ASP A 143 7.14 -8.76 16.91
N MET A 144 6.81 -10.04 16.73
CA MET A 144 5.56 -10.48 16.12
C MET A 144 4.34 -9.99 16.92
N ASP A 145 4.40 -10.03 18.25
CA ASP A 145 3.27 -9.65 19.09
C ASP A 145 3.00 -8.14 18.97
N ILE A 146 4.05 -7.33 18.87
CA ILE A 146 3.93 -5.87 18.65
C ILE A 146 3.35 -5.56 17.27
N ILE A 147 3.86 -6.20 16.21
CA ILE A 147 3.35 -6.00 14.84
C ILE A 147 1.87 -6.40 14.75
N VAL A 148 1.53 -7.55 15.32
CA VAL A 148 0.15 -8.05 15.35
C VAL A 148 -0.75 -7.15 16.19
N GLU A 149 -0.28 -6.63 17.33
CA GLU A 149 -1.03 -5.65 18.13
C GLU A 149 -1.32 -4.38 17.32
N ASP A 150 -0.32 -3.84 16.62
CA ASP A 150 -0.47 -2.64 15.80
C ASP A 150 -1.52 -2.81 14.72
N LEU A 151 -1.42 -3.87 13.91
CA LEU A 151 -2.38 -4.14 12.84
C LEU A 151 -3.77 -4.50 13.38
N ARG A 152 -3.85 -5.13 14.56
CA ARG A 152 -5.13 -5.41 15.22
C ARG A 152 -5.82 -4.14 15.72
N GLU A 153 -5.08 -3.18 16.26
CA GLU A 153 -5.62 -1.87 16.64
C GLU A 153 -6.10 -1.10 15.41
N LEU A 154 -5.32 -1.12 14.33
CA LEU A 154 -5.71 -0.50 13.05
C LEU A 154 -7.04 -1.08 12.54
N ALA A 155 -7.13 -2.41 12.50
CA ALA A 155 -8.35 -3.11 12.11
C ALA A 155 -9.53 -2.81 13.06
N ALA A 156 -9.28 -2.70 14.37
CA ALA A 156 -10.31 -2.36 15.35
C ALA A 156 -10.88 -0.96 15.12
N ARG A 157 -10.03 0.05 14.81
CA ARG A 157 -10.46 1.41 14.47
C ARG A 157 -11.29 1.42 13.19
N GLY A 158 -10.82 0.76 12.12
CA GLY A 158 -11.55 0.69 10.85
C GLY A 158 -12.89 -0.03 10.93
N ALA A 159 -13.08 -0.93 11.90
CA ALA A 159 -14.34 -1.66 12.12
C ALA A 159 -15.43 -0.85 12.82
N GLN A 160 -15.12 0.34 13.37
CA GLN A 160 -16.09 1.19 14.09
C GLN A 160 -17.08 1.92 13.18
N HIS A 161 -16.88 1.84 11.86
CA HIS A 161 -17.71 2.53 10.87
C HIS A 161 -18.81 1.61 10.32
N GLU A 162 -19.94 2.20 9.92
CA GLU A 162 -21.08 1.48 9.32
C GLU A 162 -20.65 0.62 8.12
N HIS A 163 -19.70 1.13 7.33
CA HIS A 163 -18.95 0.37 6.34
C HIS A 163 -17.52 0.17 6.86
N PRO A 164 -17.16 -1.05 7.31
CA PRO A 164 -15.84 -1.32 7.84
C PRO A 164 -14.73 -1.06 6.81
N ILE A 165 -13.70 -0.35 7.22
CA ILE A 165 -12.50 -0.13 6.41
C ILE A 165 -11.63 -1.38 6.46
N LYS A 166 -11.24 -1.88 5.30
CA LYS A 166 -10.33 -2.99 5.09
C LYS A 166 -8.89 -2.50 5.06
N PHE A 167 -7.99 -3.29 5.63
CA PHE A 167 -6.56 -3.07 5.60
C PHE A 167 -5.89 -4.25 4.89
N ALA A 168 -5.28 -3.97 3.73
CA ALA A 168 -4.54 -4.96 2.96
C ALA A 168 -3.05 -4.82 3.31
N TYR A 169 -2.51 -5.75 4.10
CA TYR A 169 -1.11 -5.74 4.53
C TYR A 169 -0.23 -6.35 3.43
N GLU A 170 0.80 -5.62 3.02
CA GLU A 170 1.71 -6.01 1.95
C GLU A 170 3.12 -6.23 2.50
N ALA A 171 3.72 -7.39 2.24
CA ALA A 171 5.14 -7.60 2.50
C ALA A 171 5.97 -7.04 1.34
N LEU A 172 6.73 -5.97 1.59
CA LEU A 172 7.66 -5.40 0.61
C LEU A 172 8.95 -6.22 0.58
N ALA A 173 9.56 -6.40 -0.60
CA ALA A 173 10.84 -7.11 -0.72
C ALA A 173 11.96 -6.50 0.15
N TRP A 174 11.87 -5.18 0.41
CA TRP A 174 12.80 -4.42 1.25
C TRP A 174 12.23 -4.04 2.63
N GLY A 175 11.15 -4.69 3.08
CA GLY A 175 10.63 -4.52 4.44
C GLY A 175 11.68 -4.88 5.48
N THR A 176 11.78 -4.11 6.57
CA THR A 176 12.83 -4.28 7.58
C THR A 176 12.72 -5.61 8.32
N HIS A 177 11.50 -6.01 8.68
CA HIS A 177 11.24 -7.21 9.49
C HIS A 177 10.30 -8.21 8.80
N VAL A 178 9.55 -7.78 7.80
CA VAL A 178 8.55 -8.58 7.09
C VAL A 178 8.73 -8.33 5.60
N ASN A 179 9.19 -9.34 4.87
CA ASN A 179 9.47 -9.23 3.43
C ASN A 179 9.05 -10.47 2.63
N THR A 180 8.29 -11.39 3.23
CA THR A 180 7.75 -12.57 2.55
C THR A 180 6.23 -12.65 2.68
N TRP A 181 5.58 -13.28 1.70
CA TRP A 181 4.15 -13.54 1.77
C TRP A 181 3.82 -14.49 2.94
N GLU A 182 4.71 -15.44 3.26
CA GLU A 182 4.51 -16.34 4.41
C GLU A 182 4.42 -15.55 5.72
N LYS A 183 5.34 -14.61 5.95
CA LYS A 183 5.37 -13.84 7.20
C LYS A 183 4.18 -12.88 7.30
N SER A 184 3.82 -12.21 6.22
CA SER A 184 2.61 -11.37 6.20
C SER A 184 1.34 -12.21 6.41
N TRP A 185 1.29 -13.44 5.90
CA TRP A 185 0.17 -14.34 6.14
C TRP A 185 0.06 -14.77 7.60
N GLU A 186 1.18 -15.18 8.24
CA GLU A 186 1.21 -15.48 9.68
C GLU A 186 0.67 -14.29 10.51
N ILE A 187 1.05 -13.07 10.14
CA ILE A 187 0.60 -11.84 10.80
C ILE A 187 -0.91 -11.66 10.62
N VAL A 188 -1.42 -11.74 9.40
CA VAL A 188 -2.86 -11.60 9.11
C VAL A 188 -3.69 -12.64 9.87
N GLN A 189 -3.20 -13.89 9.95
CA GLN A 189 -3.84 -14.94 10.74
C GLN A 189 -3.87 -14.59 12.24
N ALA A 190 -2.76 -14.09 12.79
CA ALA A 190 -2.66 -13.72 14.20
C ALA A 190 -3.47 -12.46 14.55
N VAL A 191 -3.58 -11.49 13.63
CA VAL A 191 -4.45 -10.32 13.80
C VAL A 191 -5.91 -10.76 13.98
N ASN A 192 -6.35 -11.74 13.19
CA ASN A 192 -7.66 -12.40 13.28
C ASN A 192 -8.84 -11.40 13.28
N ARG A 193 -8.87 -10.50 12.30
CA ARG A 193 -9.95 -9.53 12.08
C ARG A 193 -10.52 -9.64 10.67
N PRO A 194 -11.86 -9.57 10.49
CA PRO A 194 -12.49 -9.72 9.18
C PRO A 194 -12.02 -8.69 8.14
N ASN A 195 -11.65 -7.49 8.60
CA ASN A 195 -11.22 -6.36 7.79
C ASN A 195 -9.69 -6.18 7.76
N CYS A 196 -8.91 -7.20 8.10
CA CYS A 196 -7.47 -7.24 7.87
C CYS A 196 -7.14 -8.44 6.99
N GLY A 197 -6.43 -8.19 5.89
CA GLY A 197 -6.13 -9.17 4.86
C GLY A 197 -4.78 -8.89 4.20
N LEU A 198 -4.47 -9.64 3.16
CA LEU A 198 -3.25 -9.53 2.37
C LEU A 198 -3.44 -8.63 1.15
N ALA A 199 -2.39 -7.88 0.85
CA ALA A 199 -2.05 -7.43 -0.49
C ALA A 199 -0.83 -8.24 -0.96
N LEU A 200 -0.94 -8.86 -2.13
CA LEU A 200 0.17 -9.58 -2.76
C LEU A 200 0.65 -8.80 -3.97
N ASP A 201 1.96 -8.63 -4.11
CA ASP A 201 2.61 -8.03 -5.27
C ASP A 201 3.67 -9.00 -5.80
N THR A 202 3.57 -9.36 -7.09
CA THR A 202 4.52 -10.28 -7.73
C THR A 202 5.95 -9.77 -7.76
N PHE A 203 6.16 -8.45 -7.88
CA PHE A 203 7.49 -7.84 -7.80
C PHE A 203 8.07 -8.02 -6.40
N ASN A 204 7.28 -7.77 -5.35
CA ASN A 204 7.75 -7.93 -3.98
C ASN A 204 8.06 -9.40 -3.64
N ILE A 205 7.24 -10.34 -4.11
CA ILE A 205 7.51 -11.77 -3.94
C ILE A 205 8.81 -12.16 -4.66
N ALA A 206 8.96 -11.79 -5.93
CA ALA A 206 10.16 -12.12 -6.71
C ALA A 206 11.41 -11.42 -6.16
N GLY A 207 11.31 -10.15 -5.77
CA GLY A 207 12.40 -9.37 -5.18
C GLY A 207 12.91 -9.92 -3.86
N ALA A 208 12.07 -10.63 -3.09
CA ALA A 208 12.45 -11.21 -1.81
C ALA A 208 13.20 -12.54 -1.94
N ILE A 209 12.85 -13.38 -2.93
CA ILE A 209 13.34 -14.78 -2.98
C ILE A 209 13.91 -15.23 -4.33
N TYR A 210 13.82 -14.40 -5.38
CA TYR A 210 14.28 -14.76 -6.73
C TYR A 210 15.35 -13.79 -7.23
N ALA A 211 15.07 -12.49 -7.24
CA ALA A 211 15.90 -11.51 -7.93
C ALA A 211 17.02 -10.95 -7.04
N ASP A 212 18.24 -10.86 -7.59
CA ASP A 212 19.36 -10.15 -6.99
C ASP A 212 20.08 -9.33 -8.07
N PRO A 213 19.95 -7.99 -8.10
CA PRO A 213 20.58 -7.16 -9.12
C PRO A 213 22.12 -7.13 -8.99
N THR A 214 22.69 -7.65 -7.90
CA THR A 214 24.14 -7.69 -7.65
C THR A 214 24.83 -8.92 -8.24
N THR A 215 24.07 -9.96 -8.63
CA THR A 215 24.62 -11.17 -9.24
C THR A 215 24.70 -11.08 -10.77
N GLN A 216 25.55 -11.91 -11.37
CA GLN A 216 25.81 -11.86 -12.81
C GLN A 216 24.58 -12.20 -13.65
N ASP A 217 23.74 -13.11 -13.19
CA ASP A 217 22.54 -13.59 -13.88
C ASP A 217 21.25 -13.01 -13.29
N GLY A 218 21.34 -12.13 -12.28
CA GLY A 218 20.21 -11.44 -11.68
C GLY A 218 19.41 -12.29 -10.68
N ARG A 219 19.89 -13.48 -10.30
CA ARG A 219 19.20 -14.41 -9.41
C ARG A 219 19.94 -14.56 -8.08
N VAL A 220 19.20 -14.82 -7.01
CA VAL A 220 19.76 -15.06 -5.66
C VAL A 220 20.55 -16.37 -5.56
N ALA A 221 20.21 -17.36 -6.38
CA ALA A 221 20.85 -18.67 -6.43
C ALA A 221 20.48 -19.42 -7.74
N ASP A 222 21.24 -20.47 -8.07
CA ASP A 222 20.94 -21.36 -9.19
C ASP A 222 19.56 -22.03 -9.08
N THR A 223 19.04 -22.18 -7.86
CA THR A 223 17.74 -22.78 -7.54
C THR A 223 16.58 -21.79 -7.55
N ALA A 224 16.81 -20.49 -7.76
CA ALA A 224 15.82 -19.43 -7.59
C ALA A 224 14.49 -19.70 -8.31
N GLU A 225 14.53 -20.22 -9.54
CA GLU A 225 13.33 -20.56 -10.33
C GLU A 225 12.50 -21.67 -9.65
N ALA A 226 13.17 -22.72 -9.18
CA ALA A 226 12.52 -23.83 -8.48
C ALA A 226 11.98 -23.39 -7.12
N ASP A 227 12.72 -22.54 -6.41
CA ASP A 227 12.35 -22.01 -5.10
C ASP A 227 11.13 -21.08 -5.20
N LEU A 228 11.08 -20.20 -6.22
CA LEU A 228 9.93 -19.35 -6.52
C LEU A 228 8.71 -20.20 -6.89
N SER A 229 8.85 -21.17 -7.79
CA SER A 229 7.76 -22.07 -8.19
C SER A 229 7.19 -22.86 -7.01
N ALA A 230 8.06 -23.38 -6.14
CA ALA A 230 7.67 -24.05 -4.90
C ALA A 230 6.96 -23.08 -3.94
N SER A 231 7.43 -21.84 -3.82
CA SER A 231 6.82 -20.80 -2.99
C SER A 231 5.42 -20.43 -3.46
N LEU A 232 5.23 -20.17 -4.76
CA LEU A 232 3.93 -19.88 -5.35
C LEU A 232 2.95 -21.05 -5.20
N SER A 233 3.43 -22.29 -5.31
CA SER A 233 2.62 -23.49 -5.07
C SER A 233 2.17 -23.61 -3.61
N ARG A 234 3.04 -23.27 -2.64
CA ARG A 234 2.66 -23.19 -1.22
C ARG A 234 1.67 -22.06 -0.99
N MET A 235 1.86 -20.90 -1.59
CA MET A 235 0.96 -19.76 -1.48
C MET A 235 -0.46 -20.14 -1.93
N ALA A 236 -0.58 -20.72 -3.13
CA ALA A 236 -1.86 -21.14 -3.69
C ALA A 236 -2.60 -22.21 -2.86
N SER A 237 -1.86 -23.04 -2.10
CA SER A 237 -2.44 -24.09 -1.26
C SER A 237 -2.68 -23.68 0.20
N THR A 238 -2.07 -22.58 0.65
CA THR A 238 -2.08 -22.14 2.07
C THR A 238 -3.00 -20.95 2.31
N LEU A 239 -3.07 -20.02 1.36
CA LEU A 239 -3.82 -18.78 1.57
C LEU A 239 -5.33 -19.00 1.54
N ASP A 240 -6.01 -18.38 2.52
CA ASP A 240 -7.46 -18.23 2.48
C ASP A 240 -7.82 -17.06 1.56
N ILE A 241 -8.50 -17.35 0.45
CA ILE A 241 -8.88 -16.33 -0.54
C ILE A 241 -9.80 -15.25 0.05
N THR A 242 -10.53 -15.55 1.13
CA THR A 242 -11.38 -14.56 1.82
C THR A 242 -10.57 -13.49 2.55
N ARG A 243 -9.27 -13.73 2.73
CA ARG A 243 -8.30 -12.80 3.31
C ARG A 243 -7.42 -12.12 2.26
N LEU A 244 -7.56 -12.43 0.97
CA LEU A 244 -6.82 -11.78 -0.10
C LEU A 244 -7.61 -10.60 -0.63
N PHE A 245 -7.20 -9.38 -0.27
CA PHE A 245 -7.94 -8.15 -0.62
C PHE A 245 -7.42 -7.50 -1.90
N THR A 246 -6.12 -7.61 -2.17
CA THR A 246 -5.49 -7.01 -3.35
C THR A 246 -4.46 -7.96 -3.95
N VAL A 247 -4.39 -8.01 -5.28
CA VAL A 247 -3.30 -8.66 -6.03
C VAL A 247 -2.79 -7.67 -7.05
N GLN A 248 -1.51 -7.33 -6.96
CA GLN A 248 -0.78 -6.46 -7.86
C GLN A 248 0.16 -7.31 -8.70
N ILE A 249 0.17 -7.06 -10.00
CA ILE A 249 1.04 -7.73 -10.96
C ILE A 249 2.06 -6.72 -11.47
N ALA A 250 3.29 -6.87 -11.03
CA ALA A 250 4.44 -6.08 -11.43
C ALA A 250 5.66 -6.99 -11.63
N ASP A 251 6.59 -6.53 -12.47
CA ASP A 251 7.84 -7.25 -12.75
C ASP A 251 9.02 -6.26 -12.75
N GLY A 252 10.23 -6.79 -12.67
CA GLY A 252 11.47 -6.03 -12.70
C GLY A 252 12.45 -6.63 -13.68
N GLU A 253 13.04 -5.79 -14.52
CA GLU A 253 14.12 -6.19 -15.41
C GLU A 253 15.45 -5.62 -14.93
N ARG A 254 16.49 -6.44 -14.95
CA ARG A 254 17.85 -5.96 -14.72
C ARG A 254 18.30 -5.13 -15.91
N LEU A 255 18.55 -3.85 -15.67
CA LEU A 255 19.10 -2.97 -16.69
C LEU A 255 20.56 -3.33 -17.00
N SER A 256 20.92 -3.25 -18.28
CA SER A 256 22.31 -3.44 -18.73
C SER A 256 23.27 -2.33 -18.24
N GLN A 257 22.74 -1.15 -17.91
CA GLN A 257 23.42 -0.02 -17.29
C GLN A 257 22.46 0.70 -16.31
N PRO A 258 22.97 1.39 -15.27
CA PRO A 258 22.15 2.16 -14.32
C PRO A 258 21.33 3.28 -14.94
#